data_AF-A0A354SA85-F1
#
_entry.id   AF-A0A354SA85-F1
#
_cell.length_a   1.000
_cell.length_b   1.000
_cell.length_c   1.000
_cell.angle_alpha   90.00
_cell.angle_beta   90.00
_cell.angle_gamma   90.00
#
_symmetry.space_group_name_H-M   'P 1'
#
loop_
_entity.id
_entity.type
_entity.pdbx_description
1 polymer ?
#
loop_
_entity_poly.entity_id
_entity_poly.type
_entity_poly.pdbx_seq_one_letter_code
_entity_poly.pdbx_strand_id
1 'polypeptide(L)'
;STGRSSSATMQQSLAQFTGVLVDQPAAIMQPVTATPVAAPPPPAADPAPAPPTPAPAPAPGPAMRTIWVCPAGFADAGAQCQKALAYTFHAVTSTVPYGYHQQFIQTGSHVDYSSSPNGGTYYAKDAWNANDGSAAGYYAVIADGYYASVKNGPPAGYTDNGSAYTKTDQVKDVPPAGYTDDGTQWVMTAAKIAQQVPA
;
A
#
# COMPACT_ATOMS: atom_id res chain seq x y z
N SER A 1 29.95 7.73 14.12
CA SER A 1 30.53 6.65 14.95
C SER A 1 31.19 5.64 14.03
N THR A 2 32.48 5.44 14.23
CA THR A 2 33.41 4.59 13.47
C THR A 2 33.34 3.16 13.98
N GLY A 3 33.38 2.14 13.11
CA GLY A 3 33.54 0.74 13.50
C GLY A 3 33.94 -0.11 12.30
N ARG A 4 35.18 -0.62 12.32
CA ARG A 4 35.95 -1.22 11.21
C ARG A 4 35.51 -2.65 10.86
N SER A 5 35.59 -3.00 9.58
CA SER A 5 35.68 -4.39 9.12
C SER A 5 37.14 -4.83 9.07
N SER A 6 37.48 -5.92 9.77
CA SER A 6 38.78 -6.60 9.66
C SER A 6 38.72 -7.66 8.56
N SER A 7 39.76 -7.77 7.74
CA SER A 7 40.00 -8.95 6.90
C SER A 7 41.41 -9.48 7.14
N ALA A 8 41.48 -10.79 7.41
CA ALA A 8 42.71 -11.54 7.63
C ALA A 8 43.09 -12.27 6.33
N THR A 9 44.38 -12.31 6.00
CA THR A 9 44.89 -13.06 4.85
C THR A 9 45.60 -14.32 5.36
N MET A 10 45.09 -15.50 5.01
CA MET A 10 45.77 -16.76 5.27
C MET A 10 46.89 -16.98 4.24
N GLN A 11 48.11 -17.20 4.70
CA GLN A 11 49.32 -17.39 3.87
C GLN A 11 49.84 -18.84 3.83
N GLN A 12 48.99 -19.85 4.01
CA GLN A 12 49.44 -21.25 3.93
C GLN A 12 48.54 -22.08 3.02
N SER A 13 49.17 -22.75 2.05
CA SER A 13 48.54 -23.76 1.22
C SER A 13 48.57 -25.12 1.92
N LEU A 14 47.60 -25.97 1.58
CA LEU A 14 47.33 -27.28 2.17
C LEU A 14 48.50 -28.31 2.05
N ALA A 15 49.59 -27.96 1.36
CA ALA A 15 50.77 -28.81 1.19
C ALA A 15 51.71 -28.84 2.42
N GLN A 16 51.51 -27.96 3.41
CA GLN A 16 52.32 -27.94 4.63
C GLN A 16 51.76 -28.76 5.80
N PHE A 17 50.53 -29.29 5.70
CA PHE A 17 49.88 -30.04 6.80
C PHE A 17 49.96 -31.56 6.66
N THR A 18 50.34 -32.09 5.50
CA THR A 18 50.51 -33.54 5.29
C THR A 18 51.98 -33.86 5.13
N GLY A 19 52.70 -33.83 6.25
CA GLY A 19 53.97 -34.54 6.36
C GLY A 19 53.71 -36.03 6.15
N VAL A 20 54.00 -36.54 4.95
CA VAL A 20 54.19 -37.97 4.71
C VAL A 20 55.34 -38.12 3.71
N LEU A 21 56.42 -38.64 4.28
CA LEU A 21 57.63 -39.15 3.64
C LEU A 21 57.27 -40.22 2.60
N VAL A 22 57.99 -40.23 1.48
CA VAL A 22 58.25 -41.49 0.76
C VAL A 22 59.75 -41.64 0.68
N ASP A 23 60.27 -42.40 1.64
CA ASP A 23 61.61 -42.94 1.67
C ASP A 23 61.47 -44.46 1.47
N GLN A 24 62.17 -45.03 0.48
CA GLN A 24 62.37 -46.48 0.35
C GLN A 24 63.51 -46.79 -0.63
N PRO A 25 64.19 -47.94 -0.51
CA PRO A 25 65.40 -48.08 0.32
C PRO A 25 66.60 -48.51 -0.52
N ALA A 26 67.82 -48.14 -0.10
CA ALA A 26 69.04 -48.67 -0.71
C ALA A 26 69.71 -49.68 0.24
N ALA A 27 69.75 -50.90 -0.25
CA ALA A 27 70.43 -52.06 0.29
C ALA A 27 71.97 -51.89 0.26
N ILE A 28 72.57 -52.28 1.39
CA ILE A 28 73.74 -53.16 1.58
C ILE A 28 74.92 -53.08 0.58
N MET A 29 76.12 -53.03 1.18
CA MET A 29 77.43 -53.54 0.74
C MET A 29 78.51 -52.51 0.38
N GLN A 30 79.45 -52.36 1.32
CA GLN A 30 80.90 -52.22 1.12
C GLN A 30 81.39 -53.06 -0.09
N PRO A 31 82.48 -52.70 -0.81
CA PRO A 31 83.80 -52.55 -0.18
C PRO A 31 84.88 -51.69 -0.89
N VAL A 32 85.98 -51.57 -0.15
CA VAL A 32 87.40 -51.35 -0.52
C VAL A 32 87.79 -50.22 -1.48
N THR A 33 88.48 -49.27 -0.85
CA THR A 33 89.50 -48.36 -1.39
C THR A 33 90.55 -49.08 -2.26
N ALA A 34 90.70 -48.59 -3.49
CA ALA A 34 91.96 -48.56 -4.21
C ALA A 34 92.20 -47.13 -4.69
N THR A 35 93.28 -46.53 -4.23
CA THR A 35 93.82 -45.26 -4.74
C THR A 35 94.37 -45.45 -6.16
N PRO A 36 94.06 -44.52 -7.08
CA PRO A 36 95.09 -44.12 -8.05
C PRO A 36 95.17 -42.60 -8.26
N VAL A 37 96.41 -42.13 -8.17
CA VAL A 37 97.09 -41.20 -9.09
C VAL A 37 96.36 -39.91 -9.47
N ALA A 38 96.95 -38.79 -9.04
CA ALA A 38 96.50 -37.43 -9.31
C ALA A 38 96.30 -37.14 -10.80
N ALA A 39 95.08 -36.70 -11.14
CA ALA A 39 94.70 -36.20 -12.45
C ALA A 39 95.05 -34.70 -12.60
N PRO A 40 95.40 -34.23 -13.82
CA PRO A 40 95.69 -32.82 -14.11
C PRO A 40 94.46 -31.91 -13.94
N PRO A 41 94.65 -30.60 -13.70
CA PRO A 41 93.57 -29.69 -13.30
C PRO A 41 92.50 -29.53 -14.39
N PRO A 42 91.21 -29.43 -13.99
CA PRO A 42 90.09 -29.29 -14.92
C PRO A 42 90.09 -27.92 -15.63
N PRO A 43 89.57 -27.83 -16.87
CA PRO A 43 89.34 -26.56 -17.53
C PRO A 43 88.28 -25.73 -16.79
N ALA A 44 88.42 -24.40 -16.85
CA ALA A 44 87.51 -23.45 -16.21
C ALA A 44 86.06 -23.65 -16.69
N ALA A 45 85.11 -23.64 -15.75
CA ALA A 45 83.68 -23.75 -16.03
C ALA A 45 83.14 -22.50 -16.74
N ASP A 46 82.28 -22.71 -17.74
CA ASP A 46 81.56 -21.62 -18.41
C ASP A 46 80.64 -20.86 -17.42
N PRO A 47 80.45 -19.53 -17.59
CA PRO A 47 79.57 -18.75 -16.74
C PRO A 47 78.11 -19.23 -16.82
N ALA A 48 77.46 -19.37 -15.66
CA ALA A 48 76.06 -19.75 -15.56
C ALA A 48 75.12 -18.74 -16.27
N PRO A 49 74.07 -19.19 -16.97
CA PRO A 49 73.10 -18.31 -17.61
C PRO A 49 72.43 -17.37 -16.60
N ALA A 50 72.30 -16.09 -16.96
CA ALA A 50 71.63 -15.10 -16.14
C ALA A 50 70.15 -15.49 -15.89
N PRO A 51 69.60 -15.26 -14.68
CA PRO A 51 68.21 -15.58 -14.38
C PRO A 51 67.26 -14.74 -15.25
N PRO A 52 66.13 -15.32 -15.72
CA PRO A 52 65.17 -14.59 -16.53
C PRO A 52 64.56 -13.44 -15.74
N THR A 53 64.47 -12.28 -16.39
CA THR A 53 63.84 -11.09 -15.82
C THR A 53 62.38 -11.36 -15.50
N PRO A 54 61.88 -11.07 -14.28
CA PRO A 54 60.47 -11.27 -13.94
C PRO A 54 59.55 -10.52 -14.90
N ALA A 55 58.49 -11.19 -15.36
CA ALA A 55 57.50 -10.58 -16.22
C ALA A 55 56.81 -9.39 -15.50
N PRO A 56 56.48 -8.30 -16.23
CA PRO A 56 55.75 -7.18 -15.67
C PRO A 56 54.43 -7.63 -15.02
N ALA A 57 54.12 -7.07 -13.85
CA ALA A 57 52.88 -7.38 -13.14
C ALA A 57 51.66 -7.02 -14.01
N PRO A 58 50.59 -7.84 -13.98
CA PRO A 58 49.34 -7.52 -14.67
C PRO A 58 48.82 -6.15 -14.25
N ALA A 59 48.31 -5.38 -15.22
CA ALA A 59 47.74 -4.06 -14.95
C ALA A 59 46.57 -4.17 -13.94
N PRO A 60 46.43 -3.21 -13.00
CA PRO A 60 45.28 -3.16 -12.11
C PRO A 60 43.98 -3.14 -12.91
N GLY A 61 43.03 -4.01 -12.54
CA GLY A 61 41.70 -4.01 -13.13
C GLY A 61 40.94 -2.69 -12.88
N PRO A 62 39.85 -2.44 -13.63
CA PRO A 62 39.04 -1.25 -13.44
C PRO A 62 38.51 -1.16 -12.00
N ALA A 63 38.66 0.00 -11.38
CA ALA A 63 38.12 0.26 -10.06
C ALA A 63 36.57 0.25 -10.13
N MET A 64 35.94 -0.36 -9.13
CA MET A 64 34.48 -0.39 -8.98
C MET A 64 34.07 0.53 -7.82
N ARG A 65 32.94 1.21 -7.96
CA ARG A 65 32.28 1.97 -6.88
C ARG A 65 30.85 1.49 -6.67
N THR A 66 30.38 1.62 -5.44
CA THR A 66 29.00 1.29 -5.06
C THR A 66 28.11 2.52 -5.16
N ILE A 67 27.00 2.39 -5.89
CA ILE A 67 25.92 3.37 -5.96
C ILE A 67 24.65 2.77 -5.34
N TRP A 68 23.73 3.63 -4.89
CA TRP A 68 22.44 3.23 -4.32
C TRP A 68 21.32 3.62 -5.28
N VAL A 69 20.65 2.64 -5.84
CA VAL A 69 19.61 2.84 -6.86
C VAL A 69 18.27 2.33 -6.37
N CYS A 70 17.18 2.84 -6.94
CA CYS A 70 15.85 2.34 -6.63
C CYS A 70 15.55 1.03 -7.37
N PRO A 71 14.81 0.10 -6.72
CA PRO A 71 14.29 -1.08 -7.41
C PRO A 71 13.44 -0.67 -8.62
N ALA A 72 13.37 -1.55 -9.61
CA ALA A 72 12.58 -1.32 -10.81
C ALA A 72 11.11 -0.98 -10.45
N GLY A 73 10.59 0.09 -11.05
CA GLY A 73 9.23 0.57 -10.81
C GLY A 73 9.03 1.45 -9.58
N PHE A 74 10.10 1.79 -8.85
CA PHE A 74 10.08 2.81 -7.80
C PHE A 74 10.84 4.06 -8.25
N ALA A 75 10.30 5.23 -7.91
CA ALA A 75 10.95 6.52 -8.07
C ALA A 75 11.81 6.86 -6.83
N ASP A 76 12.84 7.68 -7.02
CA ASP A 76 13.67 8.17 -5.91
C ASP A 76 12.89 9.21 -5.09
N ALA A 77 12.73 8.94 -3.79
CA ALA A 77 12.12 9.83 -2.81
C ALA A 77 13.11 10.16 -1.68
N GLY A 78 14.37 10.37 -2.03
CA GLY A 78 15.44 10.76 -1.11
C GLY A 78 16.10 9.57 -0.44
N ALA A 79 15.80 9.34 0.85
CA ALA A 79 16.39 8.22 1.60
C ALA A 79 15.78 6.86 1.22
N GLN A 80 14.60 6.86 0.60
CA GLN A 80 13.87 5.67 0.20
C GLN A 80 13.36 5.80 -1.23
N CYS A 81 12.86 4.69 -1.75
CA CYS A 81 12.22 4.63 -3.05
C CYS A 81 10.72 4.49 -2.85
N GLN A 82 9.94 5.18 -3.67
CA GLN A 82 8.49 5.20 -3.58
C GLN A 82 7.83 4.85 -4.90
N LYS A 83 6.72 4.12 -4.80
CA LYS A 83 5.81 3.88 -5.91
C LYS A 83 4.44 4.35 -5.50
N ALA A 84 3.86 5.24 -6.30
CA ALA A 84 2.54 5.79 -6.07
C ALA A 84 1.52 5.17 -7.03
N LEU A 85 0.30 5.01 -6.54
CA LEU A 85 -0.86 4.59 -7.30
C LEU A 85 -2.03 5.51 -6.94
N ALA A 86 -2.73 6.00 -7.96
CA ALA A 86 -3.94 6.80 -7.76
C ALA A 86 -5.02 5.98 -7.02
N TYR A 87 -5.88 6.68 -6.28
CA TYR A 87 -7.05 6.04 -5.68
C TYR A 87 -8.00 5.49 -6.73
N THR A 88 -8.60 4.37 -6.38
CA THR A 88 -9.72 3.79 -7.11
C THR A 88 -10.96 3.84 -6.23
N PHE A 89 -12.12 3.92 -6.87
CA PHE A 89 -13.42 4.03 -6.22
C PHE A 89 -14.39 3.09 -6.90
N HIS A 90 -15.29 2.52 -6.11
CA HIS A 90 -16.44 1.78 -6.62
C HIS A 90 -17.75 2.45 -6.19
N ALA A 91 -18.77 2.26 -7.01
CA ALA A 91 -20.12 2.72 -6.71
C ALA A 91 -20.80 1.74 -5.76
N VAL A 92 -21.34 2.23 -4.65
CA VAL A 92 -22.23 1.48 -3.77
C VAL A 92 -23.62 2.11 -3.83
N THR A 93 -24.61 1.29 -4.19
CA THR A 93 -26.01 1.72 -4.25
C THR A 93 -26.74 1.26 -2.99
N SER A 94 -27.29 2.21 -2.25
CA SER A 94 -28.19 1.98 -1.12
C SER A 94 -29.64 2.18 -1.54
N THR A 95 -30.51 1.28 -1.11
CA THR A 95 -31.94 1.31 -1.43
C THR A 95 -32.76 1.44 -0.15
N VAL A 96 -33.72 2.36 -0.14
CA VAL A 96 -34.66 2.59 0.96
C VAL A 96 -36.08 2.45 0.43
N PRO A 97 -36.94 1.65 1.08
CA PRO A 97 -38.33 1.50 0.66
C PRO A 97 -39.10 2.81 0.84
N TYR A 98 -40.23 2.93 0.15
CA TYR A 98 -41.10 4.09 0.30
C TYR A 98 -41.74 4.15 1.69
N GLY A 99 -41.70 5.33 2.29
CA GLY A 99 -42.56 5.68 3.41
C GLY A 99 -43.84 6.36 2.93
N TYR A 100 -44.89 6.24 3.73
CA TYR A 100 -46.17 6.91 3.49
C TYR A 100 -46.63 7.61 4.77
N HIS A 101 -47.37 8.70 4.62
CA HIS A 101 -48.07 9.35 5.71
C HIS A 101 -49.54 9.60 5.33
N GLN A 102 -50.39 9.68 6.34
CA GLN A 102 -51.79 10.04 6.14
C GLN A 102 -51.89 11.56 5.99
N GLN A 103 -52.48 12.00 4.89
CA GLN A 103 -52.81 13.40 4.66
C GLN A 103 -54.32 13.52 4.49
N PHE A 104 -54.93 14.48 5.19
CA PHE A 104 -56.33 14.80 4.95
C PHE A 104 -56.46 15.58 3.64
N ILE A 105 -57.28 15.08 2.73
CA ILE A 105 -57.61 15.74 1.46
C ILE A 105 -59.01 16.30 1.60
N GLN A 106 -59.11 17.63 1.67
CA GLN A 106 -60.39 18.31 1.73
C GLN A 106 -61.03 18.34 0.33
N THR A 107 -62.24 17.81 0.22
CA THR A 107 -63.02 17.79 -1.02
C THR A 107 -64.15 18.82 -1.02
N GLY A 108 -64.47 19.36 0.15
CA GLY A 108 -65.48 20.39 0.31
C GLY A 108 -65.59 20.85 1.76
N SER A 109 -66.68 21.54 2.05
CA SER A 109 -67.07 21.87 3.41
C SER A 109 -68.57 22.07 3.45
N HIS A 110 -69.20 21.59 4.52
CA HIS A 110 -70.59 21.89 4.81
C HIS A 110 -70.70 22.66 6.12
N VAL A 111 -71.87 23.27 6.30
CA VAL A 111 -72.24 23.99 7.52
C VAL A 111 -73.25 23.15 8.27
N ASP A 112 -72.85 22.62 9.41
CA ASP A 112 -73.77 21.99 10.34
C ASP A 112 -74.32 23.06 11.28
N TYR A 113 -75.64 23.23 11.24
CA TYR A 113 -76.37 24.07 12.17
C TYR A 113 -76.84 23.19 13.32
N SER A 114 -76.33 23.43 14.53
CA SER A 114 -76.79 22.70 15.72
C SER A 114 -77.24 23.66 16.82
N SER A 115 -78.35 23.32 17.47
CA SER A 115 -78.72 23.93 18.76
C SER A 115 -77.83 23.29 19.83
N SER A 116 -76.64 23.86 20.06
CA SER A 116 -75.64 23.27 20.97
C SER A 116 -76.19 23.07 22.38
N PRO A 117 -75.98 21.89 23.01
CA PRO A 117 -76.04 21.77 24.46
C PRO A 117 -74.67 21.92 25.14
N ASN A 118 -73.51 21.70 24.50
CA ASN A 118 -72.20 21.77 25.16
C ASN A 118 -70.97 21.74 24.21
N GLY A 119 -70.12 22.79 24.23
CA GLY A 119 -68.66 22.61 24.34
C GLY A 119 -67.73 22.73 23.11
N GLY A 120 -68.21 22.97 21.89
CA GLY A 120 -67.33 23.20 20.72
C GLY A 120 -66.86 24.66 20.56
N THR A 121 -65.69 24.90 19.97
CA THR A 121 -65.29 26.24 19.47
C THR A 121 -66.12 26.59 18.24
N TYR A 122 -67.24 27.29 18.46
CA TYR A 122 -68.08 27.81 17.39
C TYR A 122 -67.63 29.22 17.00
N TYR A 123 -67.50 29.47 15.70
CA TYR A 123 -67.25 30.80 15.18
C TYR A 123 -68.59 31.52 15.05
N ALA A 124 -68.89 32.45 15.96
CA ALA A 124 -69.96 33.42 15.76
C ALA A 124 -69.51 34.40 14.67
N LYS A 125 -69.63 34.04 13.39
CA LYS A 125 -69.53 35.07 12.35
C LYS A 125 -70.89 35.75 12.28
N ASP A 126 -70.86 37.01 12.67
CA ASP A 126 -71.95 37.96 12.62
C ASP A 126 -73.16 37.53 13.45
N ALA A 127 -73.25 38.10 14.66
CA ALA A 127 -74.53 38.41 15.28
C ALA A 127 -75.32 39.32 14.33
N TRP A 128 -75.76 38.79 13.19
CA TRP A 128 -76.52 39.49 12.18
C TRP A 128 -77.94 39.60 12.70
N ASN A 129 -78.17 40.65 13.50
CA ASN A 129 -79.46 41.13 13.97
C ASN A 129 -80.37 40.05 14.56
N ALA A 130 -80.13 39.73 15.83
CA ALA A 130 -81.16 39.20 16.71
C ALA A 130 -82.26 40.28 16.93
N ASN A 131 -83.11 40.52 15.92
CA ASN A 131 -84.33 41.32 16.07
C ASN A 131 -85.61 40.48 15.99
N ASP A 132 -85.54 39.21 15.59
CA ASP A 132 -86.71 38.32 15.50
C ASP A 132 -86.45 37.00 16.24
N GLY A 133 -86.46 37.05 17.59
CA GLY A 133 -86.80 35.93 18.49
C GLY A 133 -86.14 34.55 18.31
N SER A 134 -85.17 34.40 17.43
CA SER A 134 -84.55 33.14 17.05
C SER A 134 -83.21 33.02 17.75
N ALA A 135 -83.09 31.96 18.55
CA ALA A 135 -81.87 31.63 19.28
C ALA A 135 -80.66 31.72 18.33
N ALA A 136 -79.60 32.41 18.77
CA ALA A 136 -78.34 32.48 18.05
C ALA A 136 -77.88 31.05 17.71
N GLY A 137 -78.11 30.65 16.46
CA GLY A 137 -77.75 29.33 15.98
C GLY A 137 -76.25 29.24 15.89
N TYR A 138 -75.65 28.32 16.65
CA TYR A 138 -74.25 28.00 16.48
C TYR A 138 -74.11 27.15 15.22
N TYR A 139 -73.17 27.52 14.35
CA TYR A 139 -72.83 26.71 13.20
C TYR A 139 -71.34 26.36 13.25
N ALA A 140 -71.02 25.14 12.83
CA ALA A 140 -69.65 24.70 12.60
C ALA A 140 -69.46 24.53 11.10
N VAL A 141 -68.38 25.12 10.57
CA VAL A 141 -67.92 24.76 9.23
C VAL A 141 -67.07 23.51 9.38
N ILE A 142 -67.56 22.39 8.85
CA ILE A 142 -66.87 21.11 8.90
C ILE A 142 -66.23 20.88 7.54
N ALA A 143 -64.94 20.56 7.53
CA ALA A 143 -64.25 20.18 6.32
C ALA A 143 -64.67 18.76 5.91
N ASP A 144 -65.24 18.62 4.72
CA ASP A 144 -65.49 17.32 4.12
C ASP A 144 -64.23 16.83 3.42
N GLY A 145 -63.95 15.54 3.57
CA GLY A 145 -62.78 14.95 2.95
C GLY A 145 -62.53 13.54 3.42
N TYR A 146 -61.38 13.03 3.03
CA TYR A 146 -60.92 11.71 3.42
C TYR A 146 -59.41 11.74 3.69
N TYR A 147 -58.94 10.77 4.47
CA TYR A 147 -57.51 10.57 4.64
C TYR A 147 -56.98 9.72 3.48
N ALA A 148 -56.01 10.26 2.75
CA ALA A 148 -55.27 9.54 1.73
C ALA A 148 -53.89 9.16 2.27
N SER A 149 -53.39 8.00 1.83
CA SER A 149 -52.00 7.61 2.04
C SER A 149 -51.14 8.27 0.95
N VAL A 150 -50.30 9.21 1.35
CA VAL A 150 -49.45 9.99 0.44
C VAL A 150 -48.01 9.51 0.57
N LYS A 151 -47.39 9.26 -0.59
CA LYS A 151 -45.97 8.86 -0.69
C LYS A 151 -45.10 9.98 -0.15
N ASN A 152 -44.16 9.66 0.74
CA ASN A 152 -43.21 10.64 1.27
C ASN A 152 -42.29 11.17 0.16
N GLY A 153 -41.58 12.27 0.43
CA GLY A 153 -40.46 12.67 -0.43
C GLY A 153 -39.26 11.72 -0.28
N PRO A 154 -38.34 11.68 -1.26
CA PRO A 154 -37.07 10.98 -1.09
C PRO A 154 -36.27 11.58 0.08
N PRO A 155 -35.54 10.75 0.87
CA PRO A 155 -34.55 11.25 1.81
C PRO A 155 -33.46 12.08 1.12
N ALA A 156 -32.75 12.92 1.87
CA ALA A 156 -31.70 13.77 1.31
C ALA A 156 -30.62 12.93 0.58
N GLY A 157 -30.34 13.31 -0.67
CA GLY A 157 -29.37 12.62 -1.52
C GLY A 157 -29.88 11.33 -2.17
N TYR A 158 -31.14 10.95 -1.96
CA TYR A 158 -31.77 9.84 -2.67
C TYR A 158 -32.60 10.32 -3.85
N THR A 159 -32.71 9.47 -4.87
CA THR A 159 -33.56 9.67 -6.04
C THR A 159 -34.62 8.59 -6.12
N ASP A 160 -35.81 8.94 -6.62
CA ASP A 160 -36.89 7.99 -6.88
C ASP A 160 -36.62 7.22 -8.18
N ASN A 161 -36.50 5.89 -8.11
CA ASN A 161 -36.28 5.04 -9.28
C ASN A 161 -37.58 4.40 -9.82
N GLY A 162 -38.75 4.80 -9.30
CA GLY A 162 -40.05 4.21 -9.63
C GLY A 162 -40.46 3.01 -8.77
N SER A 163 -39.52 2.38 -8.05
CA SER A 163 -39.77 1.25 -7.14
C SER A 163 -39.33 1.47 -5.67
N ALA A 164 -38.30 2.29 -5.46
CA ALA A 164 -37.74 2.64 -4.16
C ALA A 164 -36.96 3.97 -4.27
N TYR A 165 -36.47 4.49 -3.14
CA TYR A 165 -35.47 5.54 -3.14
C TYR A 165 -34.08 4.93 -3.19
N THR A 166 -33.25 5.39 -4.12
CA THR A 166 -31.87 4.92 -4.28
C THR A 166 -30.86 6.04 -4.15
N LYS A 167 -29.70 5.75 -3.56
CA LYS A 167 -28.55 6.65 -3.49
C LYS A 167 -27.30 5.88 -3.90
N THR A 168 -26.50 6.48 -4.78
CA THR A 168 -25.21 5.91 -5.20
C THR A 168 -24.09 6.78 -4.67
N ASP A 169 -23.26 6.19 -3.81
CA ASP A 169 -22.07 6.82 -3.26
C ASP A 169 -20.81 6.22 -3.87
N GLN A 170 -19.77 7.05 -4.04
CA GLN A 170 -18.44 6.57 -4.42
C GLN A 170 -17.68 6.24 -3.15
N VAL A 171 -17.32 4.97 -3.00
CA VAL A 171 -16.56 4.48 -1.85
C VAL A 171 -15.13 4.25 -2.29
N LYS A 172 -14.19 4.81 -1.53
CA LYS A 172 -12.75 4.60 -1.75
C LYS A 172 -12.43 3.12 -1.56
N ASP A 173 -11.72 2.54 -2.52
CA ASP A 173 -11.30 1.15 -2.42
C ASP A 173 -10.29 0.93 -1.29
N VAL A 174 -10.11 -0.33 -0.89
CA VAL A 174 -9.02 -0.70 0.00
C VAL A 174 -7.67 -0.59 -0.73
N PRO A 175 -6.59 -0.20 -0.05
CA PRO A 175 -5.27 -0.14 -0.67
C PRO A 175 -4.86 -1.53 -1.20
N PRO A 176 -4.21 -1.60 -2.38
CA PRO A 176 -3.60 -2.85 -2.84
C PRO A 176 -2.55 -3.36 -1.86
N ALA A 177 -2.27 -4.67 -1.90
CA ALA A 177 -1.29 -5.28 -1.03
C ALA A 177 0.08 -4.58 -1.12
N GLY A 178 0.65 -4.23 0.04
CA GLY A 178 1.93 -3.52 0.15
C GLY A 178 1.84 -1.99 0.00
N TYR A 179 0.68 -1.44 -0.32
CA TYR A 179 0.45 0.00 -0.34
C TYR A 179 -0.19 0.49 0.96
N THR A 180 0.12 1.73 1.33
CA THR A 180 -0.45 2.46 2.47
C THR A 180 -1.06 3.77 1.99
N ASP A 181 -2.01 4.31 2.76
CA ASP A 181 -2.60 5.62 2.49
C ASP A 181 -1.68 6.74 2.96
N ASP A 182 -1.33 7.69 2.08
CA ASP A 182 -0.68 8.94 2.49
C ASP A 182 -1.66 10.12 2.65
N GLY A 183 -2.96 9.88 2.43
CA GLY A 183 -4.01 10.89 2.44
C GLY A 183 -4.27 11.58 1.09
N THR A 184 -3.42 11.34 0.09
CA THR A 184 -3.59 11.82 -1.29
C THR A 184 -3.56 10.72 -2.36
N GLN A 185 -2.85 9.62 -2.13
CA GLN A 185 -2.72 8.46 -3.02
C GLN A 185 -2.30 7.21 -2.23
N TRP A 186 -2.27 6.07 -2.90
CA TRP A 186 -1.67 4.86 -2.35
C TRP A 186 -0.17 4.88 -2.57
N VAL A 187 0.63 4.68 -1.53
CA VAL A 187 2.10 4.67 -1.60
C VAL A 187 2.68 3.35 -1.11
N MET A 188 3.69 2.85 -1.81
CA MET A 188 4.51 1.73 -1.40
C MET A 188 5.96 2.20 -1.31
N THR A 189 6.64 1.88 -0.22
CA THR A 189 8.05 2.25 0.02
C THR A 189 8.97 1.05 -0.10
N ALA A 190 10.16 1.26 -0.64
CA ALA A 190 11.23 0.27 -0.67
C ALA A 190 12.58 0.91 -0.33
N ALA A 191 13.51 0.12 0.20
CA ALA A 191 14.89 0.54 0.40
C ALA A 191 15.63 0.63 -0.95
N LYS A 192 16.64 1.51 -1.02
CA LYS A 192 17.58 1.52 -2.15
C LYS A 192 18.42 0.25 -2.15
N ILE A 193 18.75 -0.25 -3.33
CA ILE A 193 19.60 -1.41 -3.53
C ILE A 193 21.02 -0.95 -3.94
N ALA A 194 22.03 -1.63 -3.42
CA ALA A 194 23.42 -1.36 -3.78
C ALA A 194 23.74 -1.95 -5.16
N GLN A 195 24.35 -1.16 -6.04
CA GLN A 195 24.81 -1.58 -7.36
C GLN A 195 26.28 -1.20 -7.55
N GLN A 196 27.09 -2.12 -8.05
CA GLN A 196 28.49 -1.83 -8.40
C GLN A 196 28.57 -1.32 -9.83
N VAL A 197 29.26 -0.21 -10.03
CA VAL A 197 29.53 0.38 -11.35
C VAL A 197 31.01 0.75 -11.48
N PRO A 198 31.57 0.81 -12.70
CA PRO A 198 32.92 1.31 -12.90
C PRO A 198 33.10 2.73 -12.31
N ALA A 199 34.27 2.96 -11.70
CA ALA A 199 34.67 4.22 -11.08
C ALA A 199 35.03 5.30 -12.11
#